data_AF-A0A368YDC0-F1
#
_entry.id   AF-A0A368YDC0-F1
#
_cell.length_a   1.000
_cell.length_b   1.000
_cell.length_c   1.000
_cell.angle_alpha   90.00
_cell.angle_beta   90.00
_cell.angle_gamma   90.00
#
_symmetry.space_group_name_H-M   'P 1'
#
loop_
_entity.id
_entity.type
_entity.pdbx_description
1 polymer ?
#
loop_
_entity_poly.entity_id
_entity_poly.type
_entity_poly.pdbx_seq_one_letter_code
_entity_poly.pdbx_strand_id
1 'polypeptide(L)'
;MDFKEPIKTKWIWVVLAIIILSGVPWYLPEGTYNPIILGFPYWAFISIISAVALAIFLNYVIDKFWNMEVLEKKIEEEKEKEGN
;
A
#
# COMPACT_ATOMS: atom_id res chain seq x y z
N MET A 1 7.47 -19.02 17.16
CA MET A 1 7.49 -18.58 15.75
C MET A 1 7.04 -17.13 15.76
N ASP A 2 7.96 -16.20 15.54
CA ASP A 2 7.70 -14.76 15.62
C ASP A 2 6.64 -14.32 14.60
N PHE A 3 5.48 -13.93 15.11
CA PHE A 3 4.50 -13.15 14.38
C PHE A 3 5.12 -11.82 13.98
N LYS A 4 5.65 -11.75 12.75
CA LYS A 4 6.04 -10.47 12.13
C LYS A 4 4.78 -9.69 11.83
N GLU A 5 4.36 -8.87 12.78
CA GLU A 5 3.29 -7.90 12.58
C GLU A 5 3.61 -7.03 11.34
N PRO A 6 2.69 -6.90 10.37
CA PRO A 6 2.91 -6.09 9.16
C PRO A 6 3.39 -4.68 9.49
N ILE A 7 2.90 -4.10 10.59
CA ILE A 7 3.26 -2.78 11.12
C ILE A 7 4.75 -2.66 11.51
N LYS A 8 5.42 -3.74 11.91
CA LYS A 8 6.85 -3.72 12.26
C LYS A 8 7.77 -3.73 11.04
N THR A 9 7.23 -4.03 9.86
CA THR A 9 8.00 -4.09 8.63
C THR A 9 8.15 -2.69 8.05
N LYS A 10 9.11 -1.91 8.56
CA LYS A 10 9.38 -0.52 8.16
C LYS A 10 9.52 -0.33 6.64
N TRP A 11 9.97 -1.37 5.93
CA TRP A 11 10.09 -1.34 4.47
C TRP A 11 8.75 -1.12 3.75
N ILE A 12 7.64 -1.60 4.32
CA ILE A 12 6.30 -1.42 3.74
C ILE A 12 5.93 0.06 3.70
N TRP A 13 6.24 0.80 4.77
CA TRP A 13 6.02 2.24 4.85
C TRP A 13 6.89 3.03 3.88
N VAL A 14 8.13 2.58 3.64
CA VAL A 14 9.02 3.21 2.65
C VAL A 14 8.46 3.04 1.24
N VAL A 15 8.03 1.83 0.88
CA VAL A 15 7.43 1.57 -0.44
C VAL A 15 6.10 2.34 -0.60
N LEU A 16 5.25 2.34 0.42
CA LEU A 16 4.00 3.10 0.44
C LEU A 16 4.26 4.59 0.24
N ALA A 17 5.21 5.16 1.00
CA ALA A 17 5.60 6.55 0.87
C ALA A 17 6.08 6.83 -0.55
N ILE A 18 6.96 6.01 -1.13
CA ILE A 18 7.45 6.15 -2.50
C ILE A 18 6.33 6.11 -3.53
N ILE A 19 5.33 5.22 -3.39
CA ILE A 19 4.22 5.12 -4.35
C ILE A 19 3.33 6.36 -4.30
N ILE A 20 2.97 6.82 -3.09
CA ILE A 20 2.19 8.04 -2.87
C ILE A 20 2.95 9.23 -3.42
N LEU A 21 4.22 9.31 -3.07
CA LEU A 21 5.11 10.34 -3.51
C LEU A 21 5.21 10.36 -5.05
N SER A 22 5.50 9.22 -5.67
CA SER A 22 5.59 9.10 -7.13
C SER A 22 4.27 9.40 -7.86
N GLY A 23 3.12 9.29 -7.17
CA GLY A 23 1.81 9.65 -7.72
C GLY A 23 1.54 11.15 -7.73
N VAL A 24 2.26 11.93 -6.92
CA VAL A 24 2.09 13.39 -6.82
C VAL A 24 3.14 14.08 -7.70
N PRO A 25 2.72 14.92 -8.66
CA PRO A 25 3.65 15.61 -9.56
C PRO A 25 4.33 16.83 -8.90
N TRP A 26 4.94 16.68 -7.71
CA TRP A 26 5.70 17.79 -7.10
C TRP A 26 7.04 18.06 -7.80
N TYR A 27 7.50 17.09 -8.60
CA TYR A 27 8.78 17.15 -9.32
C TYR A 27 8.73 18.00 -10.59
N LEU A 28 7.55 18.48 -10.98
CA LEU A 28 7.34 19.25 -12.19
C LEU A 28 7.36 20.74 -11.89
N PRO A 29 8.27 21.54 -12.49
CA PRO A 29 8.17 22.98 -12.43
C PRO A 29 6.91 23.46 -13.18
N GLU A 30 6.32 24.54 -12.69
CA GLU A 30 5.09 25.19 -13.21
C GLU A 30 5.20 25.60 -14.70
N GLY A 31 6.34 25.42 -15.37
CA GLY A 31 6.55 25.71 -16.78
C GLY A 31 6.35 24.53 -17.74
N THR A 32 6.16 23.30 -17.26
CA THR A 32 6.06 22.08 -18.11
C THR A 32 4.61 21.63 -18.32
N TYR A 33 3.72 22.58 -18.62
CA TYR A 33 2.36 22.29 -19.08
C TYR A 33 2.30 21.81 -20.55
N ASN A 34 3.45 21.60 -21.20
CA ASN A 34 3.52 21.53 -22.68
C ASN A 34 3.56 20.15 -23.35
N PRO A 35 3.83 18.99 -22.72
CA PRO A 35 3.53 17.73 -23.38
C PRO A 35 2.14 17.27 -22.96
N ILE A 36 1.12 17.94 -23.50
CA ILE A 36 -0.25 17.43 -23.50
C ILE A 36 -0.29 16.29 -24.53
N ILE A 37 -0.23 15.05 -24.06
CA ILE A 37 -0.46 13.88 -24.93
C ILE A 37 -1.98 13.64 -24.91
N LEU A 38 -2.65 13.82 -26.04
CA LEU A 38 -4.10 13.54 -26.22
C LEU A 38 -5.06 14.39 -25.36
N GLY A 39 -4.68 15.60 -24.94
CA GLY A 39 -5.52 16.43 -24.05
C GLY A 39 -5.40 16.07 -22.57
N PHE A 40 -4.59 15.07 -22.23
CA PHE A 40 -4.34 14.65 -20.87
C PHE A 40 -2.87 14.86 -20.50
N PRO A 41 -2.60 15.37 -19.30
CA PRO A 41 -1.24 15.57 -18.85
C PRO A 41 -0.55 14.23 -18.55
N TYR A 42 0.72 14.10 -18.92
CA TYR A 42 1.48 12.86 -18.74
C TYR A 42 1.51 12.37 -17.27
N TRP A 43 1.42 13.31 -16.31
CA TRP A 43 1.38 12.98 -14.88
C TRP A 43 0.19 12.09 -14.51
N ALA A 44 -0.92 12.18 -15.25
CA ALA A 44 -2.11 11.40 -14.94
C ALA A 44 -1.89 9.91 -15.20
N PHE A 45 -1.14 9.56 -16.26
CA PHE A 45 -0.73 8.18 -16.49
C PHE A 45 0.19 7.67 -15.37
N ILE A 46 1.09 8.52 -14.86
CA ILE A 46 1.95 8.18 -13.72
C ILE A 46 1.09 7.95 -12.47
N SER A 47 0.09 8.78 -12.22
CA SER A 47 -0.83 8.60 -11.09
C SER A 47 -1.64 7.31 -11.22
N ILE A 48 -2.07 6.92 -12.42
CA ILE A 48 -2.75 5.64 -12.67
C ILE A 48 -1.81 4.47 -12.39
N ILE A 49 -0.58 4.51 -12.90
CA ILE A 49 0.42 3.47 -12.65
C ILE A 49 0.73 3.37 -11.15
N SER A 50 0.88 4.50 -10.45
CA SER A 50 1.04 4.53 -8.98
C SER A 50 -0.15 3.91 -8.26
N ALA A 51 -1.38 4.19 -8.68
CA ALA A 51 -2.58 3.60 -8.08
C ALA A 51 -2.63 2.08 -8.28
N VAL A 52 -2.29 1.59 -9.48
CA VAL A 52 -2.19 0.14 -9.76
C VAL A 52 -1.09 -0.50 -8.91
N ALA A 53 0.09 0.14 -8.84
CA ALA A 53 1.18 -0.32 -7.99
C ALA A 53 0.78 -0.38 -6.51
N LEU A 54 0.04 0.63 -6.03
CA LEU A 54 -0.52 0.66 -4.68
C LEU A 54 -1.45 -0.52 -4.43
N ALA A 55 -2.37 -0.80 -5.36
CA ALA A 55 -3.32 -1.89 -5.24
C ALA A 55 -2.63 -3.26 -5.19
N ILE A 56 -1.66 -3.50 -6.06
CA ILE A 56 -0.84 -4.73 -6.07
C ILE A 56 -0.07 -4.86 -4.76
N PHE A 57 0.53 -3.76 -4.30
CA PHE A 57 1.30 -3.73 -3.06
C PHE A 57 0.43 -4.03 -1.84
N LEU A 58 -0.76 -3.42 -1.75
CA LEU A 58 -1.72 -3.71 -0.68
C LEU A 58 -2.18 -5.16 -0.71
N ASN A 59 -2.49 -5.69 -1.89
CA ASN A 59 -2.87 -7.10 -2.06
C ASN A 59 -1.76 -8.03 -1.55
N TYR A 60 -0.51 -7.77 -1.94
CA TYR A 60 0.66 -8.51 -1.46
C TYR A 60 0.85 -8.43 0.05
N VAL A 61 0.65 -7.24 0.65
CA VAL A 61 0.79 -7.05 2.10
C VAL A 61 -0.30 -7.81 2.85
N ILE A 62 -1.54 -7.75 2.36
CA ILE A 62 -2.65 -8.50 2.97
C ILE A 62 -2.37 -10.00 2.87
N ASP A 63 -2.08 -10.54 1.69
CA ASP A 63 -1.83 -11.98 1.53
C ASP A 63 -0.67 -12.50 2.40
N LYS A 64 0.42 -11.73 2.48
CA LYS A 64 1.64 -12.19 3.15
C LYS A 64 1.67 -11.94 4.65
N PHE A 65 0.96 -10.93 5.14
CA PHE A 65 0.99 -10.53 6.55
C PHE A 65 -0.37 -10.68 7.27
N TRP A 66 -1.46 -10.81 6.53
CA TRP A 66 -2.79 -11.06 7.07
C TRP A 66 -3.12 -12.54 6.95
N ASN A 67 -2.48 -13.35 7.79
CA ASN A 67 -2.82 -14.78 7.88
C ASN A 67 -4.15 -14.93 8.64
N MET A 68 -5.26 -14.98 7.91
CA MET A 68 -6.62 -15.11 8.49
C MET A 68 -6.71 -16.29 9.46
N GLU A 69 -6.06 -17.42 9.17
CA GLU A 69 -6.08 -18.60 10.04
C GLU A 69 -5.47 -18.33 11.42
N VAL A 70 -4.49 -17.44 11.50
CA VAL A 70 -3.88 -17.04 12.76
C VAL A 70 -4.82 -16.14 13.53
N LEU A 71 -5.40 -15.16 12.85
CA LEU A 71 -6.31 -14.19 13.46
C LEU A 71 -7.52 -14.92 14.04
N GLU A 72 -8.09 -15.87 13.29
CA GLU A 72 -9.20 -16.71 13.75
C GLU A 72 -8.83 -17.52 15.00
N LYS A 73 -7.68 -18.20 15.01
CA LYS A 73 -7.19 -18.93 16.20
C LYS A 73 -7.00 -18.03 17.41
N LYS A 74 -6.46 -16.81 17.22
CA LYS A 74 -6.30 -15.83 18.30
C LYS A 74 -7.64 -15.38 18.87
N ILE A 75 -8.61 -15.13 18.01
CA ILE A 75 -9.97 -14.72 18.40
C ILE A 75 -10.68 -15.86 19.15
N GLU A 76 -10.50 -17.11 18.75
CA GLU A 76 -11.03 -18.28 19.46
C GLU A 76 -10.40 -18.45 20.85
N GLU A 77 -9.06 -18.35 20.96
CA GLU A 77 -8.36 -18.41 22.25
C GLU A 77 -8.77 -17.28 23.21
N GLU A 78 -9.02 -16.07 22.70
CA GLU A 78 -9.52 -14.95 23.51
C GLU A 78 -10.96 -15.19 24.00
N LYS A 79 -11.83 -15.74 23.14
CA LYS A 79 -13.21 -16.11 23.52
C LYS A 79 -13.25 -17.21 24.57
N GLU A 80 -12.39 -18.22 24.49
CA GLU A 80 -12.29 -19.26 25.53
C GLU A 80 -11.81 -18.70 26.87
N LYS A 81 -10.90 -17.72 26.86
CA LYS A 81 -10.40 -17.07 28.08
C LYS A 81 -11.40 -16.11 28.72
N GLU A 82 -12.25 -15.45 27.94
CA GLU A 82 -13.31 -14.60 28.48
C GLU A 82 -14.53 -15.42 28.96
N GLY A 83 -14.70 -16.63 28.45
CA GLY A 83 -15.80 -17.54 28.80
C GLY A 83 -15.58 -18.42 30.04
N ASN A 84 -14.38 -18.41 30.63
CA ASN A 84 -14.00 -19.26 31.77
C ASN A 84 -13.45 -18.44 32.95
#